data_AF-A0A6L9Y394-F1
#
_entry.id   AF-A0A6L9Y394-F1
#
_cell.length_a   1.000
_cell.length_b   1.000
_cell.length_c   1.000
_cell.angle_alpha   90.00
_cell.angle_beta   90.00
_cell.angle_gamma   90.00
#
_symmetry.space_group_name_H-M   'P 1'
#
loop_
_entity.id
_entity.type
_entity.pdbx_description
1 polymer ?
#
loop_
_entity_poly.entity_id
_entity_poly.type
_entity_poly.pdbx_seq_one_letter_code
_entity_poly.pdbx_strand_id
1 'polypeptide(L)'
;MEQRTEPVPIDLVPVHPGAWRACDARFAYNDAQSLVGFVEDVGDEVEVMVIGDRFSWAFFPTLTDAVEFLRAVAAELTVQRSRGPVAQLREAAAQAISS
;
A
#
# COMPACT_ATOMS: atom_id res chain seq x y z
N MET A 1 16.11 -17.92 14.57
CA MET A 1 14.78 -18.20 13.99
C MET A 1 14.35 -16.93 13.28
N GLU A 2 14.67 -16.81 11.99
CA GLU A 2 14.25 -15.66 11.20
C GLU A 2 12.76 -15.84 10.90
N GLN A 3 11.91 -14.97 11.45
CA GLN A 3 10.50 -14.95 11.09
C GLN A 3 10.42 -14.55 9.62
N ARG A 4 10.08 -15.50 8.75
CA ARG A 4 9.73 -15.20 7.35
C ARG A 4 8.38 -14.50 7.37
N THR A 5 8.38 -13.18 7.38
CA THR A 5 7.17 -12.39 7.17
C THR A 5 6.69 -12.69 5.75
N GLU A 6 5.49 -13.22 5.60
CA GLU A 6 4.89 -13.41 4.28
C GLU A 6 4.79 -12.06 3.55
N PRO A 7 5.06 -12.02 2.24
CA PRO A 7 4.97 -10.79 1.48
C PRO A 7 3.54 -10.25 1.52
N VAL A 8 3.39 -8.93 1.60
CA VAL A 8 2.09 -8.28 1.59
C VAL A 8 1.36 -8.64 0.29
N PRO A 9 0.13 -9.17 0.34
CA PRO A 9 -0.63 -9.42 -0.87
C PRO A 9 -1.09 -8.10 -1.49
N ILE A 10 -0.84 -7.94 -2.80
CA ILE A 10 -1.25 -6.76 -3.59
C ILE A 10 -2.22 -7.20 -4.67
N ASP A 11 -3.40 -6.60 -4.68
CA ASP A 11 -4.39 -6.75 -5.73
C ASP A 11 -4.28 -5.58 -6.72
N LEU A 12 -4.23 -5.89 -8.01
CA LEU A 12 -4.30 -4.90 -9.07
C LEU A 12 -5.72 -4.82 -9.62
N VAL A 13 -6.40 -3.71 -9.34
CA VAL A 13 -7.78 -3.48 -9.79
C VAL A 13 -7.76 -2.56 -11.01
N PRO A 14 -8.20 -3.02 -12.20
CA PRO A 14 -8.17 -2.22 -13.41
C PRO A 14 -8.98 -0.92 -13.27
N VAL A 15 -8.43 0.18 -13.78
CA VAL A 15 -9.12 1.48 -13.87
C VAL A 15 -9.43 1.82 -15.33
N HIS A 16 -8.44 1.59 -16.20
CA HIS A 16 -8.57 1.68 -17.66
C HIS A 16 -7.55 0.71 -18.30
N PRO A 17 -7.60 0.50 -19.63
CA PRO A 17 -6.59 -0.33 -20.30
C PRO A 17 -5.18 0.20 -20.01
N GLY A 18 -4.30 -0.68 -19.52
CA GLY A 18 -2.92 -0.32 -19.15
C GLY A 18 -2.78 0.39 -17.81
N ALA A 19 -3.83 0.54 -16.99
CA ALA A 19 -3.67 1.12 -15.65
C ALA A 19 -4.52 0.47 -14.56
N TRP A 20 -3.94 0.41 -13.37
CA TRP A 20 -4.47 -0.29 -12.21
C TRP A 20 -4.32 0.53 -10.93
N ARG A 21 -5.28 0.34 -10.02
CA ARG A 21 -5.09 0.63 -8.61
C ARG A 21 -4.37 -0.54 -7.97
N ALA A 22 -3.31 -0.25 -7.22
CA ALA A 22 -2.65 -1.22 -6.37
C ALA A 22 -3.23 -1.15 -4.95
N CYS A 23 -3.85 -2.24 -4.53
CA CYS A 23 -4.53 -2.37 -3.25
C CYS A 23 -3.84 -3.41 -2.36
N ASP A 24 -3.59 -3.07 -1.09
CA ASP A 24 -3.21 -4.02 -0.05
C ASP A 24 -4.42 -4.89 0.31
N ALA A 25 -4.36 -6.17 -0.05
CA ALA A 25 -5.47 -7.11 0.08
C ALA A 25 -5.75 -7.53 1.53
N ARG A 26 -4.94 -7.08 2.50
CA ARG A 26 -5.21 -7.27 3.93
C ARG A 26 -6.33 -6.37 4.45
N PHE A 27 -6.69 -5.33 3.68
CA PHE A 27 -7.76 -4.40 4.00
C PHE A 27 -8.93 -4.55 3.02
N ALA A 28 -10.13 -4.13 3.45
CA ALA A 28 -11.27 -4.08 2.54
C ALA A 28 -11.01 -3.07 1.43
N TYR A 29 -11.45 -3.36 0.21
CA TYR A 29 -11.22 -2.50 -0.98
C TYR A 29 -11.69 -1.04 -0.82
N ASN A 30 -12.73 -0.81 -0.02
CA ASN A 30 -13.27 0.53 0.27
C ASN A 30 -12.58 1.22 1.45
N ASP A 31 -11.67 0.54 2.14
CA ASP A 31 -10.86 1.13 3.19
C ASP A 31 -9.83 2.06 2.53
N ALA A 32 -9.73 3.29 3.02
CA ALA A 32 -8.69 4.23 2.60
C ALA A 32 -7.27 3.65 2.81
N GLN A 33 -7.12 2.73 3.77
CA GLN A 33 -5.88 2.03 4.03
C GLN A 33 -5.51 0.99 2.97
N SER A 34 -6.48 0.52 2.17
CA SER A 34 -6.21 -0.45 1.11
C SER A 34 -5.41 0.15 -0.04
N LEU A 35 -5.54 1.45 -0.35
CA LEU A 35 -4.88 2.02 -1.51
C LEU A 35 -3.39 2.29 -1.22
N VAL A 36 -2.51 1.65 -1.99
CA VAL A 36 -1.05 1.80 -1.92
C VAL A 36 -0.54 2.73 -3.01
N GLY A 37 -1.13 2.64 -4.20
CA GLY A 37 -0.70 3.42 -5.35
C GLY A 37 -1.49 3.14 -6.62
N PHE A 38 -1.00 3.70 -7.72
CA PHE A 38 -1.43 3.43 -9.07
C PHE A 38 -0.28 2.86 -9.88
N VAL A 39 -0.61 2.03 -10.85
CA VAL A 39 0.32 1.41 -11.79
C VAL A 39 -0.18 1.70 -13.19
N GLU A 40 0.69 2.11 -14.09
CA GLU A 40 0.36 2.38 -15.49
C GLU A 40 1.46 1.86 -16.41
N ASP A 41 1.07 1.23 -17.52
CA ASP A 41 1.96 0.88 -18.62
C ASP A 41 2.25 2.16 -19.42
N VAL A 42 3.52 2.56 -19.46
CA VAL A 42 3.99 3.78 -20.16
C VAL A 42 5.08 3.38 -21.16
N GLY A 43 4.65 3.11 -22.40
CA GLY A 43 5.56 2.64 -23.45
C GLY A 43 6.07 1.24 -23.17
N ASP A 44 7.38 1.10 -22.95
CA ASP A 44 8.05 -0.18 -22.65
C ASP A 44 8.32 -0.37 -21.14
N GLU A 45 7.85 0.57 -20.31
CA GLU A 45 8.05 0.56 -18.86
C GLU A 45 6.71 0.59 -18.12
N VAL A 46 6.79 0.32 -16.81
CA VAL A 46 5.68 0.41 -15.87
C VAL A 46 5.96 1.56 -14.90
N GLU A 47 5.10 2.58 -14.93
CA GLU A 47 5.10 3.66 -13.96
C GLU A 47 4.30 3.26 -12.72
N VAL A 48 4.84 3.57 -11.54
CA VAL A 48 4.16 3.40 -10.26
C VAL A 48 4.12 4.72 -9.53
N MET A 49 2.92 5.20 -9.22
CA MET A 49 2.69 6.33 -8.31
C MET A 49 2.26 5.82 -6.94
N VAL A 50 3.07 6.07 -5.91
CA VAL A 50 2.78 5.67 -4.52
C VAL A 50 2.00 6.76 -3.80
N ILE A 51 1.01 6.34 -3.01
CA ILE A 51 0.21 7.19 -2.14
C ILE A 51 0.60 6.89 -0.68
N GLY A 52 1.48 7.75 -0.13
CA GLY A 52 1.82 7.77 1.30
C GLY A 52 1.68 9.17 1.87
N ASP A 53 2.52 9.52 2.86
CA ASP A 53 2.60 10.91 3.37
C ASP A 53 3.01 11.91 2.28
N ARG A 54 3.73 11.44 1.27
CA ARG A 54 4.08 12.18 0.05
C ARG A 54 3.85 11.28 -1.16
N PHE A 55 3.50 11.89 -2.29
CA PHE A 55 3.48 11.21 -3.58
C PHE A 55 4.90 10.98 -4.07
N SER A 56 5.18 9.79 -4.56
CA SER A 56 6.42 9.45 -5.24
C SER A 56 6.15 8.60 -6.47
N TRP A 57 7.03 8.72 -7.46
CA TRP A 57 6.98 7.99 -8.72
C TRP A 57 8.21 7.10 -8.84
N ALA A 58 8.02 5.92 -9.42
CA ALA A 58 9.08 4.99 -9.77
C ALA A 58 8.74 4.31 -11.10
N PHE A 59 9.76 3.95 -11.87
CA PHE A 59 9.63 3.29 -13.16
C PHE A 59 10.30 1.92 -13.09
N PHE A 60 9.66 0.91 -13.68
CA PHE A 60 10.12 -0.47 -13.66
C PHE A 60 10.06 -1.08 -15.07
N PRO A 61 11.00 -1.98 -15.41
CA PRO A 61 10.96 -2.67 -16.71
C PRO A 61 9.80 -3.66 -16.83
N THR A 62 9.26 -4.14 -15.70
CA THR A 62 8.20 -5.14 -15.69
C THR A 62 7.16 -4.87 -14.61
N LEU A 63 5.94 -5.35 -14.85
CA LEU A 63 4.86 -5.31 -13.86
C LEU A 63 5.20 -6.10 -12.59
N THR A 64 5.97 -7.18 -12.73
CA THR A 64 6.42 -8.00 -11.60
C THR A 64 7.30 -7.18 -10.65
N ASP A 65 8.26 -6.42 -11.19
CA ASP A 65 9.16 -5.58 -10.40
C ASP A 65 8.39 -4.45 -9.69
N ALA A 66 7.44 -3.84 -10.41
CA ALA A 66 6.53 -2.84 -9.86
C ALA A 66 5.69 -3.40 -8.69
N VAL A 67 5.18 -4.62 -8.81
CA VAL A 67 4.42 -5.28 -7.74
C VAL A 67 5.31 -5.58 -6.53
N GLU A 68 6.52 -6.10 -6.72
CA GLU A 68 7.45 -6.36 -5.60
C GLU A 68 7.83 -5.06 -4.87
N PHE A 69 8.02 -3.96 -5.60
CA PHE A 69 8.18 -2.64 -5.00
C PHE A 69 6.95 -2.22 -4.17
N LEU A 70 5.74 -2.37 -4.71
CA LEU A 70 4.49 -2.05 -4.01
C LEU A 70 4.29 -2.88 -2.74
N ARG A 71 4.74 -4.14 -2.72
CA ARG A 71 4.70 -5.00 -1.52
C ARG A 71 5.56 -4.42 -0.40
N ALA A 72 6.78 -3.98 -0.72
CA ALA A 72 7.67 -3.34 0.23
C ALA A 72 7.08 -2.03 0.78
N VAL A 73 6.51 -1.21 -0.11
CA VAL A 73 5.83 0.03 0.27
C VAL A 73 4.63 -0.24 1.19
N ALA A 74 3.78 -1.21 0.87
CA ALA A 74 2.60 -1.54 1.67
C ALA A 74 2.97 -2.05 3.08
N ALA A 75 4.05 -2.83 3.19
CA ALA A 75 4.61 -3.25 4.47
C ALA A 75 5.05 -2.03 5.30
N GLU A 76 5.74 -1.07 4.69
CA GLU A 76 6.18 0.15 5.37
C GLU A 76 5.00 1.03 5.81
N LEU A 77 4.02 1.27 4.93
CA LEU A 77 2.82 2.06 5.25
C LEU A 77 2.04 1.47 6.43
N THR A 78 1.99 0.14 6.54
CA THR A 78 1.35 -0.54 7.68
C THR A 78 2.08 -0.26 9.00
N VAL A 79 3.41 -0.25 8.98
CA VAL A 79 4.24 0.06 10.15
C VAL A 79 4.10 1.54 10.52
N GLN A 80 4.08 2.44 9.55
CA GLN A 80 3.91 3.88 9.80
C GLN A 80 2.54 4.18 10.40
N ARG A 81 1.47 3.59 9.84
CA ARG A 81 0.09 3.79 10.34
C ARG A 81 -0.13 3.25 11.74
N SER A 82 0.51 2.13 12.10
CA SER A 82 0.43 1.59 13.47
C SER A 82 1.21 2.42 14.50
N ARG A 83 2.14 3.29 14.06
CA ARG A 83 2.96 4.14 14.95
C ARG A 83 2.53 5.62 14.97
N GLY A 84 1.63 6.03 14.08
CA GLY A 84 1.26 7.44 13.90
C GLY A 84 0.41 8.05 15.02
N PRO A 85 0.34 9.39 15.12
CA PRO A 85 -0.41 10.10 16.17
C PRO A 85 -1.89 9.73 16.21
N VAL A 86 -2.48 9.43 15.04
CA VAL A 86 -3.89 9.04 14.91
C VAL A 86 -4.16 7.66 15.51
N ALA A 87 -3.22 6.72 15.39
CA ALA A 87 -3.34 5.40 16.02
C ALA A 87 -3.30 5.52 17.55
N GLN A 88 -2.38 6.35 18.07
CA GLN A 88 -2.25 6.63 19.50
C GLN A 88 -3.52 7.30 20.06
N LEU A 89 -4.13 8.24 19.31
CA LEU A 89 -5.40 8.87 19.69
C LEU A 89 -6.58 7.90 19.67
N ARG A 90 -6.66 6.99 18.69
CA ARG A 90 -7.69 5.94 18.64
C ARG A 90 -7.60 4.98 19.82
N GLU A 91 -6.38 4.59 20.20
CA GLU A 91 -6.14 3.70 21.34
C GLU A 91 -6.51 4.39 22.66
N ALA A 92 -6.09 5.64 22.85
CA ALA A 92 -6.45 6.44 24.01
C ALA A 92 -7.98 6.64 24.14
N ALA A 93 -8.67 6.89 23.02
CA ALA A 93 -10.13 7.01 23.01
C ALA A 93 -10.84 5.69 23.35
N ALA A 94 -10.35 4.55 22.85
CA ALA A 94 -10.92 3.23 23.17
C ALA A 94 -10.76 2.86 24.66
N GLN A 95 -9.62 3.22 25.27
CA GLN A 95 -9.39 3.02 26.71
C GLN A 95 -10.30 3.91 27.57
N ALA A 96 -10.54 5.16 27.15
CA ALA A 96 -11.38 6.11 27.87
C ALA A 96 -12.89 5.74 27.86
N ILE A 97 -13.36 5.00 26.85
CA ILE A 97 -14.76 4.52 26.76
C ILE A 97 -14.97 3.23 27.56
N SER A 98 -13.89 2.50 27.87
CA SER A 98 -13.94 1.22 28.60
C SER A 98 -13.73 1.38 30.11
N SER A 99 -13.60 2.61 30.62
CA SER A 99 -13.48 2.96 32.04
C SER A 99 -14.71 3.70 32.55
#